data_AF-A0A955QNV3-F1
#
_entry.id   AF-A0A955QNV3-F1
#
_cell.length_a   1.000
_cell.length_b   1.000
_cell.length_c   1.000
_cell.angle_alpha   90.00
_cell.angle_beta   90.00
_cell.angle_gamma   90.00
#
_symmetry.space_group_name_H-M   'P 1'
#
loop_
_entity.id
_entity.type
_entity.pdbx_description
1 polymer ?
#
loop_
_entity_poly.entity_id
_entity_poly.type
_entity_poly.pdbx_seq_one_letter_code
_entity_poly.pdbx_strand_id
1 'polypeptide(L)'
;MIDDGSTDNTRKILKEIEGKVRCLYQQNRGPSSARNAGIRVAKGDLICFLDADDLWVSNKLATQRAYMMAHPEIAMVFSDHEEFNEEGMGLVSYLGTK
;
A
#
# COMPACT_ATOMS: atom_id res chain seq x y z
N MET A 1 2.15 -8.38 -3.74
CA MET A 1 3.02 -8.06 -2.59
C MET A 1 4.45 -8.42 -2.90
N ILE A 2 5.39 -7.65 -2.38
CA ILE A 2 6.84 -7.90 -2.50
C ILE A 2 7.36 -8.16 -1.09
N ASP A 3 7.80 -9.39 -0.82
CA ASP A 3 8.55 -9.71 0.40
C ASP A 3 10.03 -9.38 0.15
N ASP A 4 10.51 -8.33 0.81
CA ASP A 4 11.90 -7.85 0.74
C ASP A 4 12.81 -8.52 1.77
N GLY A 5 12.71 -9.84 1.88
CA GLY A 5 13.59 -10.65 2.71
C GLY A 5 13.22 -10.63 4.19
N SER A 6 11.92 -10.71 4.50
CA SER A 6 11.43 -10.86 5.87
C SER A 6 12.04 -12.08 6.57
N THR A 7 12.37 -11.93 7.86
CA THR A 7 12.93 -12.97 8.72
C THR A 7 11.90 -13.58 9.69
N ASP A 8 10.69 -13.04 9.69
CA ASP A 8 9.57 -13.49 10.52
C ASP A 8 8.61 -14.41 9.72
N ASN A 9 7.37 -14.54 10.21
CA ASN A 9 6.35 -15.38 9.57
C ASN A 9 5.72 -14.77 8.31
N THR A 10 6.12 -13.57 7.88
CA THR A 10 5.54 -12.88 6.70
C THR A 10 5.50 -13.79 5.48
N ARG A 11 6.60 -14.46 5.15
CA ARG A 11 6.67 -15.35 3.99
C ARG A 11 5.67 -16.52 4.08
N LYS A 12 5.46 -17.07 5.27
CA LYS A 12 4.50 -18.15 5.49
C LYS A 12 3.08 -17.65 5.23
N ILE A 13 2.72 -16.49 5.79
CA ILE A 13 1.40 -15.87 5.59
C ILE A 13 1.16 -15.55 4.11
N LEU A 14 2.16 -15.01 3.40
CA LEU A 14 2.05 -14.69 1.98
C LEU A 14 1.78 -15.92 1.10
N LYS A 15 2.31 -17.09 1.48
CA LYS A 15 2.03 -18.36 0.77
C LYS A 15 0.59 -18.82 0.94
N GLU A 16 -0.04 -18.52 2.07
CA GLU A 16 -1.44 -18.89 2.34
C GLU A 16 -2.44 -18.09 1.48
N ILE A 17 -2.04 -16.89 1.04
CA ILE A 17 -2.85 -16.02 0.17
C ILE A 17 -2.38 -16.00 -1.29
N GLU A 18 -1.34 -16.77 -1.61
CA GLU A 18 -0.80 -16.86 -2.95
C GLU A 18 -1.88 -17.38 -3.92
N GLY A 19 -2.02 -16.73 -5.08
CA GLY A 19 -3.09 -16.99 -6.05
C GLY A 19 -4.28 -16.02 -5.93
N LYS A 20 -4.57 -15.49 -4.74
CA LYS A 20 -5.44 -14.29 -4.61
C LYS A 20 -4.66 -13.01 -4.86
N VAL A 21 -3.42 -12.99 -4.38
CA VAL A 21 -2.46 -11.91 -4.60
C VAL A 21 -1.22 -12.50 -5.25
N ARG A 22 -0.64 -11.76 -6.20
CA ARG A 22 0.68 -12.11 -6.76
C ARG A 22 1.75 -11.74 -5.74
N CYS A 23 2.47 -12.73 -5.25
CA CYS A 23 3.57 -12.58 -4.31
C CYS A 23 4.90 -12.71 -5.07
N LEU A 24 5.88 -11.86 -4.74
CA LEU A 24 7.26 -11.97 -5.19
C LEU A 24 8.18 -11.88 -4.00
N TYR A 25 9.32 -12.55 -4.10
CA TYR A 25 10.27 -12.70 -3.00
C TYR A 25 11.64 -12.24 -3.50
N GLN A 26 12.30 -11.38 -2.73
CA GLN A 26 13.66 -10.93 -3.01
C GLN A 26 14.51 -10.92 -1.73
N GLN A 27 15.82 -10.79 -1.88
CA GLN A 27 16.69 -10.46 -0.75
C GLN A 27 16.49 -9.00 -0.36
N ASN A 28 16.62 -8.69 0.93
CA ASN A 28 16.44 -7.34 1.47
C ASN A 28 17.31 -6.31 0.72
N ARG A 29 16.65 -5.33 0.10
CA ARG A 29 17.27 -4.23 -0.64
C ARG A 29 16.60 -2.89 -0.36
N GLY A 30 15.77 -2.83 0.68
CA GLY A 30 15.06 -1.65 1.14
C GLY A 30 13.73 -1.40 0.41
N PRO A 31 12.86 -0.57 1.01
CA PRO A 31 11.48 -0.35 0.56
C PRO A 31 11.39 0.20 -0.87
N SER A 32 12.30 1.09 -1.27
CA SER A 32 12.32 1.61 -2.64
C SER A 32 12.61 0.52 -3.68
N SER A 33 13.50 -0.42 -3.38
CA SER A 33 13.76 -1.58 -4.25
C SER A 33 12.50 -2.44 -4.39
N ALA A 34 11.82 -2.71 -3.27
CA ALA A 34 10.59 -3.48 -3.23
C ALA A 34 9.46 -2.81 -4.04
N ARG A 35 9.20 -1.51 -3.82
CA ARG A 35 8.20 -0.74 -4.59
C ARG A 35 8.51 -0.76 -6.08
N ASN A 36 9.77 -0.55 -6.47
CA ASN A 36 10.19 -0.60 -7.87
C ASN A 36 10.02 -2.00 -8.49
N ALA A 37 10.27 -3.07 -7.73
CA ALA A 37 9.99 -4.44 -8.17
C ALA A 37 8.49 -4.65 -8.41
N GLY A 38 7.64 -4.13 -7.51
CA GLY A 38 6.19 -4.13 -7.66
C GLY A 38 5.72 -3.41 -8.91
N ILE A 39 6.20 -2.18 -9.15
CA ILE A 39 5.85 -1.38 -10.34
C ILE A 39 6.17 -2.14 -11.62
N ARG A 40 7.36 -2.74 -11.74
CA ARG A 40 7.79 -3.46 -12.95
C ARG A 40 6.89 -4.63 -13.34
N VAL A 41 6.16 -5.21 -12.39
CA VAL A 41 5.31 -6.38 -12.62
C VAL A 41 3.81 -6.07 -12.57
N ALA A 42 3.46 -4.84 -12.20
CA ALA A 42 2.09 -4.35 -12.20
C ALA A 42 1.53 -4.33 -13.62
N LYS A 43 0.22 -4.56 -13.75
CA LYS A 43 -0.49 -4.61 -15.04
C LYS A 43 -1.64 -3.62 -15.14
N GLY A 44 -1.91 -2.87 -14.08
CA GLY A 44 -2.96 -1.86 -14.06
C GLY A 44 -2.45 -0.54 -14.62
N ASP A 45 -3.39 0.30 -15.07
CA ASP A 45 -3.08 1.64 -15.59
C ASP A 45 -2.70 2.64 -14.49
N LEU A 46 -3.08 2.33 -13.24
CA LEU A 46 -2.78 3.12 -12.05
C LEU A 46 -1.92 2.33 -11.08
N ILE A 47 -0.96 3.02 -10.45
CA ILE A 47 -0.15 2.50 -9.35
C ILE A 47 -0.60 3.18 -8.06
N CYS A 48 -0.87 2.38 -7.02
CA CYS A 48 -1.16 2.86 -5.68
C CYS A 48 -0.33 2.04 -4.68
N PHE A 49 0.30 2.72 -3.73
CA PHE A 49 1.14 2.09 -2.71
C PHE A 49 0.35 1.90 -1.41
N LEU A 50 0.54 0.74 -0.78
CA LEU A 50 0.05 0.42 0.56
C LEU A 50 1.21 -0.23 1.31
N ASP A 51 1.65 0.38 2.41
CA ASP A 51 2.69 -0.19 3.27
C ASP A 51 2.11 -1.33 4.12
N ALA A 52 2.98 -2.20 4.65
CA ALA A 52 2.54 -3.48 5.24
C ALA A 52 1.86 -3.33 6.61
N ASP A 53 2.03 -2.17 7.23
CA ASP A 53 1.50 -1.73 8.51
C ASP A 53 0.32 -0.74 8.36
N ASP A 54 -0.07 -0.41 7.14
CA ASP A 54 -1.17 0.51 6.84
C ASP A 54 -2.48 -0.22 6.48
N LEU A 55 -3.59 0.51 6.62
CA LEU A 55 -4.91 0.10 6.15
C LEU A 55 -5.55 1.18 5.27
N TRP A 56 -6.36 0.75 4.31
CA TRP A 56 -7.19 1.65 3.51
C TRP A 56 -8.64 1.62 3.96
N VAL A 57 -9.27 2.80 4.00
CA VAL A 57 -10.73 2.91 4.10
C VAL A 57 -11.40 2.30 2.86
N SER A 58 -12.59 1.73 3.05
CA SER A 58 -13.26 0.86 2.08
C SER A 58 -13.51 1.50 0.71
N ASN A 59 -13.66 2.83 0.64
CA ASN A 59 -13.95 3.57 -0.59
C ASN A 59 -12.71 4.19 -1.27
N LYS A 60 -11.51 4.11 -0.69
CA LYS A 60 -10.32 4.85 -1.15
C LYS A 60 -10.05 4.66 -2.65
N LEU A 61 -9.90 3.41 -3.09
CA LEU A 61 -9.56 3.08 -4.48
C LEU A 61 -10.67 3.48 -5.46
N ALA A 62 -11.93 3.27 -5.09
CA ALA A 62 -13.06 3.61 -5.95
C ALA A 62 -13.14 5.12 -6.18
N THR A 63 -12.98 5.91 -5.11
CA THR A 63 -12.99 7.38 -5.15
C THR A 63 -11.82 7.93 -5.98
N GLN A 64 -10.59 7.50 -5.70
CA GLN A 64 -9.41 8.01 -6.40
C GLN A 64 -9.41 7.62 -7.89
N ARG A 65 -9.79 6.38 -8.21
CA ARG A 65 -9.92 5.94 -9.61
C ARG A 65 -10.98 6.76 -10.36
N ALA A 66 -12.16 6.97 -9.77
CA ALA A 66 -13.22 7.72 -10.43
C ALA A 66 -12.79 9.15 -10.76
N TYR A 67 -12.09 9.81 -9.83
CA TYR A 67 -11.55 11.14 -10.04
C TYR A 67 -10.48 11.17 -11.14
N MET A 68 -9.49 10.27 -11.10
CA MET A 68 -8.44 10.22 -12.14
C MET A 68 -8.99 9.89 -13.54
N MET A 69 -10.05 9.08 -13.63
CA MET A 69 -10.70 8.77 -14.91
C MET A 69 -11.49 9.96 -15.46
N ALA A 70 -12.05 10.81 -14.59
CA ALA A 70 -12.73 12.04 -15.00
C ALA A 70 -11.74 13.17 -15.37
N HIS A 71 -10.50 13.08 -14.89
CA HIS A 71 -9.46 14.10 -15.03
C HIS A 71 -8.16 13.50 -15.59
N PRO A 72 -8.12 13.10 -16.88
CA PRO A 72 -6.96 12.44 -17.48
C PRO A 72 -5.69 13.31 -17.53
N GLU A 73 -5.82 14.62 -17.34
CA GLU A 73 -4.71 15.56 -17.20
C GLU A 73 -3.95 15.43 -15.87
N ILE A 74 -4.55 14.77 -14.86
CA ILE A 74 -3.99 14.63 -13.53
C ILE A 74 -3.10 13.39 -13.44
N ALA A 75 -1.81 13.61 -13.17
CA ALA A 75 -0.83 12.53 -13.06
C ALA A 75 -0.86 11.80 -11.70
N MET A 76 -1.34 12.44 -10.63
CA MET A 76 -1.30 11.89 -9.28
C MET A 76 -2.42 12.47 -8.41
N VAL A 77 -2.98 11.62 -7.55
CA VAL A 77 -3.90 12.02 -6.47
C VAL A 77 -3.43 11.40 -5.15
N PHE A 78 -3.66 12.11 -4.05
CA PHE A 78 -3.45 11.61 -2.70
C PHE A 78 -4.65 11.99 -1.83
N SER A 79 -4.75 11.38 -0.65
CA SER A 79 -5.75 11.72 0.36
C SER A 79 -5.03 12.10 1.64
N ASP A 80 -5.78 12.69 2.57
CA ASP A 80 -5.34 12.71 3.95
C ASP A 80 -5.26 11.29 4.54
N HIS A 81 -4.77 11.20 5.77
CA HIS A 81 -4.56 9.96 6.51
C HIS A 81 -4.97 10.13 7.98
N GLU A 82 -5.25 9.00 8.62
CA GLU A 82 -5.49 8.92 10.06
C GLU A 82 -4.45 7.98 10.65
N GLU A 83 -3.86 8.38 11.76
CA GLU A 83 -2.94 7.54 12.53
C GLU A 83 -3.74 6.57 13.42
N PHE A 84 -3.24 5.35 13.54
CA PHE A 84 -3.80 4.32 14.42
C PHE A 84 -2.66 3.53 15.06
N ASN A 85 -2.97 2.77 16.11
CA ASN A 85 -2.00 1.92 16.81
C ASN A 85 -2.47 0.45 16.82
N GLU A 86 -1.68 -0.42 17.43
CA GLU A 86 -1.98 -1.86 17.51
C GLU A 86 -3.29 -2.17 18.26
N GLU A 87 -3.78 -1.26 19.10
CA GLU A 87 -5.03 -1.39 19.85
C GLU A 87 -6.27 -0.94 19.03
N GLY A 88 -6.06 -0.42 17.83
CA GLY A 88 -7.11 0.03 16.90
C GLY A 88 -7.01 1.52 16.56
N MET A 89 -8.09 2.07 15.98
CA MET A 89 -8.20 3.51 15.74
C MET A 89 -8.34 4.25 17.07
N GLY A 90 -7.22 4.50 17.73
CA GLY A 90 -7.11 5.48 18.80
C GLY A 90 -6.93 6.85 18.18
N LEU A 91 -7.81 7.80 18.53
CA LEU A 91 -7.61 9.22 18.29
C LEU A 91 -6.21 9.64 18.76
N VAL A 92 -5.23 9.64 17.86
CA VAL A 92 -4.08 10.52 18.01
C VAL A 92 -4.58 11.89 17.59
N SER A 93 -5.34 12.54 18.47
CA SER A 93 -5.71 13.94 18.30
C SER A 93 -4.43 14.76 18.37
N TYR A 94 -3.79 14.98 17.23
CA TYR A 94 -2.78 16.02 17.14
C TYR A 94 -3.51 17.36 17.06
N LEU A 95 -3.84 17.94 18.23
CA LEU A 95 -3.98 19.38 18.36
C LEU A 95 -2.58 19.99 18.14
N GLY A 96 -2.15 19.99 16.89
CA GLY A 96 -0.94 20.66 16.44
C GLY A 96 -1.31 21.83 15.57
N THR A 97 -1.79 22.90 16.20
CA THR A 97 -1.53 24.24 15.68
C THR A 97 -0.02 24.41 15.50
N LYS A 98 0.41 24.60 14.26
CA LYS A 98 1.39 25.62 13.92
C LYS A 98 0.86 26.41 12.75
#